data_AF-L9KXT8-F1
#
_entry.id   AF-L9KXT8-F1
#
_cell.length_a   1.000
_cell.length_b   1.000
_cell.length_c   1.000
_cell.angle_alpha   90.00
_cell.angle_beta   90.00
_cell.angle_gamma   90.00
#
_symmetry.space_group_name_H-M   'P 1'
#
loop_
_entity.id
_entity.type
_entity.pdbx_description
1 polymer ?
#
loop_
_entity_poly.entity_id
_entity_poly.type
_entity_poly.pdbx_seq_one_letter_code
_entity_poly.pdbx_strand_id
1 'polypeptide(L)'
;MAPTKKGGKKKKGCSAINEVVTQEYTIDIHKRIPGVGFKKCAPQALKEIRKFANLDVRIDTRLNKAVWAKGIRNVPYQIRVRLSRKRNEDEDSPNKLYTLATMYLLPLSKIYK
;
A
#
# COMPACT_ATOMS: atom_id res chain seq x y z
N MET A 1 -54.89 18.41 -8.84
CA MET A 1 -54.04 17.31 -8.35
C MET A 1 -52.80 17.23 -9.23
N ALA A 2 -51.61 17.50 -8.69
CA ALA A 2 -50.35 17.44 -9.44
C ALA A 2 -49.73 16.03 -9.35
N PRO A 3 -49.03 15.53 -10.38
CA PRO A 3 -48.44 14.20 -10.35
C PRO A 3 -47.21 14.18 -9.44
N THR A 4 -47.15 13.19 -8.55
CA THR A 4 -46.03 12.99 -7.63
C THR A 4 -44.84 12.40 -8.39
N LYS A 5 -43.69 13.07 -8.29
CA LYS A 5 -42.43 12.71 -8.94
C LYS A 5 -41.92 11.38 -8.36
N LYS A 6 -41.99 10.28 -9.12
CA LYS A 6 -41.40 8.99 -8.73
C LYS A 6 -39.91 9.17 -8.51
N GLY A 7 -39.47 8.97 -7.26
CA GLY A 7 -38.07 9.01 -6.86
C GLY A 7 -37.26 7.99 -7.62
N GLY A 8 -36.45 8.46 -8.57
CA GLY A 8 -35.48 7.65 -9.28
C GLY A 8 -34.53 7.00 -8.28
N LYS A 9 -34.51 5.67 -8.25
CA LYS A 9 -33.58 4.86 -7.47
C LYS A 9 -32.17 5.26 -7.87
N LYS A 10 -31.52 6.11 -7.08
CA LYS A 10 -30.13 6.54 -7.26
C LYS A 10 -29.31 5.25 -7.30
N LYS A 11 -28.75 4.89 -8.46
CA LYS A 11 -27.81 3.77 -8.58
C LYS A 11 -26.71 4.02 -7.56
N LYS A 12 -26.69 3.24 -6.47
CA LYS A 12 -25.53 3.18 -5.57
C LYS A 12 -24.38 2.77 -6.47
N GLY A 13 -23.47 3.71 -6.78
CA GLY A 13 -22.30 3.43 -7.61
C GLY A 13 -21.58 2.23 -7.05
N CYS A 14 -21.02 1.37 -7.92
CA CYS A 14 -20.20 0.25 -7.50
C CYS A 14 -19.13 0.77 -6.54
N SER A 15 -19.26 0.45 -5.26
CA SER A 15 -18.27 0.87 -4.28
C SER A 15 -17.05 -0.04 -4.47
N ALA A 16 -16.12 0.40 -5.31
CA ALA A 16 -14.80 -0.21 -5.53
C ALA A 16 -13.98 -0.41 -4.23
N ILE A 17 -14.47 0.16 -3.12
CA ILE A 17 -13.99 -0.02 -1.75
C ILE A 17 -13.90 -1.51 -1.35
N ASN A 18 -14.70 -2.39 -1.95
CA ASN A 18 -14.74 -3.83 -1.62
C ASN A 18 -14.05 -4.73 -2.67
N GLU A 19 -13.50 -4.15 -3.73
CA GLU A 19 -12.89 -4.93 -4.81
C GLU A 19 -11.45 -5.32 -4.48
N VAL A 20 -11.07 -6.52 -4.93
CA VAL A 20 -9.69 -7.03 -4.87
C VAL A 20 -8.90 -6.30 -5.95
N VAL A 21 -8.08 -5.35 -5.52
CA VAL A 21 -7.29 -4.50 -6.40
C VAL A 21 -5.80 -4.77 -6.17
N THR A 22 -5.05 -4.89 -7.27
CA THR A 22 -3.59 -4.86 -7.22
C THR A 22 -3.07 -3.62 -7.95
N GLN A 23 -2.27 -2.81 -7.26
CA GLN A 23 -1.70 -1.57 -7.79
C GLN A 23 -0.20 -1.53 -7.55
N GLU A 24 0.52 -0.95 -8.50
CA GLU A 24 1.95 -0.71 -8.43
C GLU A 24 2.19 0.76 -8.10
N TYR A 25 2.91 1.02 -7.02
CA TYR A 25 3.23 2.36 -6.54
C TYR A 25 4.74 2.54 -6.42
N THR A 26 5.18 3.77 -6.67
CA THR A 26 6.53 4.21 -6.27
C THR A 26 6.39 5.08 -5.04
N ILE A 27 6.98 4.66 -3.93
CA ILE A 27 6.95 5.39 -2.66
C ILE A 27 8.26 6.17 -2.56
N ASP A 28 8.16 7.49 -2.48
CA ASP A 28 9.30 8.35 -2.16
C ASP A 28 9.49 8.38 -0.64
N ILE A 29 10.50 7.66 -0.16
CA ILE A 29 10.78 7.47 1.26
C ILE A 29 11.52 8.67 1.82
N HIS A 30 12.40 9.28 1.01
CA HIS A 30 13.18 10.44 1.44
C HIS A 30 12.29 11.62 1.81
N LYS A 31 11.24 11.88 1.02
CA LYS A 31 10.25 12.92 1.34
C LYS A 31 9.41 12.60 2.58
N ARG A 32 9.23 11.31 2.90
CA ARG A 32 8.41 10.84 4.04
C ARG A 32 9.16 10.78 5.36
N ILE A 33 10.49 10.78 5.32
CA ILE A 33 11.35 10.69 6.51
C ILE A 33 12.21 11.97 6.62
N PRO A 34 11.60 13.16 6.80
CA PRO A 34 12.37 14.37 7.03
C PRO A 34 12.95 14.37 8.45
N GLY A 35 14.24 14.68 8.59
CA GLY A 35 14.87 14.99 9.89
C GLY A 35 14.89 13.86 10.93
N VAL A 36 14.68 12.61 10.54
CA VAL A 36 14.68 11.48 11.48
C VAL A 36 16.11 11.11 11.85
N GLY A 37 16.34 10.85 13.14
CA GLY A 37 17.65 10.42 13.64
C GLY A 37 18.11 9.10 13.01
N PHE A 38 19.42 8.98 12.75
CA PHE A 38 19.98 7.89 11.94
C PHE A 38 19.66 6.47 12.44
N LYS A 39 19.54 6.28 13.76
CA LYS A 39 19.18 4.98 14.36
C LYS A 39 17.70 4.62 14.18
N LYS A 40 16.86 5.54 13.67
CA LYS A 40 15.43 5.35 13.50
C LYS A 40 14.99 5.40 12.02
N CYS A 41 15.87 5.65 11.06
CA CYS A 41 15.49 5.82 9.65
C CYS A 41 14.81 4.57 9.06
N ALA A 42 15.47 3.41 9.05
CA ALA A 42 14.87 2.17 8.53
C ALA A 42 13.56 1.74 9.23
N PRO A 43 13.46 1.72 10.58
CA PRO A 43 12.19 1.38 11.22
C PRO A 43 11.09 2.42 10.96
N GLN A 44 11.44 3.70 10.82
CA GLN A 44 10.47 4.74 10.44
C GLN A 44 10.00 4.56 8.99
N ALA A 45 10.88 4.15 8.07
CA ALA A 45 10.53 3.85 6.69
C ALA A 45 9.46 2.76 6.60
N LEU A 46 9.61 1.68 7.38
CA LEU A 46 8.61 0.62 7.44
C LEU A 46 7.26 1.12 7.98
N LYS A 47 7.28 2.00 9.00
CA LYS A 47 6.06 2.63 9.52
C LYS A 47 5.39 3.50 8.47
N GLU A 48 6.15 4.27 7.71
CA GLU A 48 5.62 5.12 6.62
C GLU A 48 5.07 4.29 5.46
N ILE A 49 5.72 3.16 5.11
CA ILE A 49 5.19 2.21 4.12
C ILE A 49 3.87 1.60 4.61
N ARG A 50 3.80 1.24 5.89
CA ARG A 50 2.56 0.74 6.50
C ARG A 50 1.45 1.79 6.48
N LYS A 51 1.79 3.04 6.83
CA LYS A 51 0.87 4.18 6.80
C LYS A 51 0.36 4.48 5.39
N PHE A 52 1.20 4.31 4.37
CA PHE A 52 0.80 4.51 2.97
C PHE A 52 -0.28 3.51 2.50
N ALA A 53 -0.23 2.27 2.97
CA ALA A 53 -1.12 1.20 2.55
C ALA A 53 -2.41 1.05 3.40
N ASN A 54 -2.63 1.92 4.40
CA ASN A 54 -3.80 1.98 5.30
C ASN A 54 -3.95 0.77 6.26
N LEU A 55 -5.19 0.39 6.62
CA LEU A 55 -5.49 -0.61 7.65
C LEU A 55 -5.10 -2.03 7.21
N ASP A 56 -4.56 -2.77 8.17
CA ASP A 56 -4.13 -4.17 8.10
C ASP A 56 -3.21 -4.51 6.90
N VAL A 57 -1.96 -4.07 7.04
CA VAL A 57 -0.91 -4.25 6.03
C VAL A 57 0.09 -5.29 6.50
N ARG A 58 0.25 -6.32 5.68
CA ARG A 58 1.28 -7.35 5.82
C ARG A 58 2.44 -7.01 4.90
N ILE A 59 3.61 -6.73 5.47
CA ILE A 59 4.82 -6.41 4.73
C ILE A 59 5.54 -7.71 4.40
N ASP A 60 5.81 -7.95 3.12
CA ASP A 60 6.59 -9.10 2.71
C ASP A 60 8.03 -9.02 3.23
N THR A 61 8.61 -10.18 3.53
CA THR A 61 9.97 -10.28 4.05
C THR A 61 11.03 -9.77 3.07
N ARG A 62 10.81 -9.89 1.75
CA ARG A 62 11.74 -9.37 0.74
C ARG A 62 11.73 -7.85 0.69
N LEU A 63 10.54 -7.25 0.81
CA LEU A 63 10.39 -5.80 0.92
C LEU A 63 11.12 -5.27 2.16
N ASN A 64 10.96 -5.96 3.30
CA ASN A 64 11.69 -5.62 4.51
C ASN A 64 13.22 -5.70 4.31
N LYS A 65 13.73 -6.80 3.75
CA LYS A 65 15.17 -6.93 3.45
C LYS A 65 15.68 -5.82 2.54
N ALA A 66 14.91 -5.40 1.55
CA ALA A 66 15.30 -4.31 0.64
C ALA A 66 15.39 -2.95 1.34
N VAL A 67 14.46 -2.66 2.27
CA VAL A 67 14.51 -1.44 3.10
C VAL A 67 15.76 -1.44 3.98
N TRP A 68 16.14 -2.60 4.52
CA TRP A 68 17.28 -2.77 5.42
C TRP A 68 18.62 -3.09 4.73
N ALA A 69 18.65 -3.22 3.39
CA ALA A 69 19.82 -3.73 2.66
C ALA A 69 21.09 -2.89 2.86
N LYS A 70 20.95 -1.58 3.07
CA LYS A 70 22.07 -0.64 3.29
C LYS A 70 22.23 -0.28 4.79
N GLY A 71 21.63 -1.06 5.68
CA GLY A 71 21.63 -0.84 7.12
C GLY A 71 20.59 0.18 7.59
N ILE A 72 20.74 0.63 8.83
CA ILE A 72 19.71 1.40 9.55
C ILE A 72 19.61 2.86 9.10
N ARG A 73 20.73 3.46 8.67
CA ARG A 73 20.84 4.89 8.34
C ARG A 73 20.43 5.16 6.90
N ASN A 74 20.83 4.30 5.97
CA ASN A 74 20.87 4.64 4.55
C ASN A 74 19.77 3.94 3.75
N VAL A 75 18.52 4.24 4.07
CA VAL A 75 17.34 3.67 3.40
C VAL A 75 17.32 4.11 1.92
N PRO A 76 16.90 3.26 0.97
CA PRO A 76 16.69 3.68 -0.41
C PRO A 76 15.73 4.87 -0.50
N TYR A 77 16.08 5.85 -1.34
CA TYR A 77 15.29 7.07 -1.54
C TYR A 77 13.87 6.78 -2.06
N GLN A 78 13.75 5.83 -2.98
CA GLN A 78 12.50 5.41 -3.57
C GLN A 78 12.40 3.88 -3.57
N ILE A 79 11.22 3.35 -3.28
CA ILE A 79 10.93 1.92 -3.39
C ILE A 79 9.68 1.73 -4.24
N ARG A 80 9.75 0.79 -5.18
CA ARG A 80 8.58 0.32 -5.93
C ARG A 80 7.92 -0.84 -5.19
N VAL A 81 6.65 -0.66 -4.86
CA VAL A 81 5.87 -1.61 -4.07
C VAL A 81 4.62 -1.96 -4.87
N ARG A 82 4.31 -3.26 -4.90
CA ARG A 82 3.01 -3.75 -5.35
C ARG A 82 2.13 -3.96 -4.13
N LEU A 83 1.04 -3.21 -4.03
CA LEU A 83 0.01 -3.38 -3.01
C LEU A 83 -1.08 -4.27 -3.58
N SER A 84 -1.28 -5.44 -2.97
CA SER A 84 -2.30 -6.39 -3.37
C SER A 84 -3.30 -6.54 -2.24
N ARG A 85 -4.53 -6.07 -2.45
CA ARG A 85 -5.61 -6.20 -1.47
C ARG A 85 -6.29 -7.55 -1.65
N LYS A 86 -6.16 -8.44 -0.66
CA LYS A 86 -6.67 -9.82 -0.69
C LYS A 86 -7.76 -10.02 0.35
N ARG A 87 -8.63 -11.01 0.12
CA ARG A 87 -9.61 -11.45 1.11
C ARG A 87 -8.91 -12.24 2.20
N ASN A 88 -9.31 -11.98 3.45
CA ASN A 88 -8.84 -12.77 4.57
C ASN A 88 -9.70 -14.03 4.68
N GLU A 89 -9.06 -15.16 4.98
CA GLU A 89 -9.73 -16.46 5.17
C GLU A 89 -10.02 -16.70 6.67
N ASP A 90 -9.33 -15.97 7.56
CA ASP A 90 -9.52 -16.08 9.01
C ASP A 90 -10.76 -15.29 9.47
N GLU A 91 -11.78 -16.01 9.99
CA GLU A 91 -13.04 -15.44 10.51
C GLU A 91 -12.85 -14.55 11.76
N ASP A 92 -11.75 -14.69 12.50
CA ASP A 92 -11.48 -13.97 13.75
C ASP A 92 -10.91 -12.55 13.55
N SER A 93 -10.74 -12.13 12.29
CA SER A 93 -10.17 -10.81 11.98
C SER A 93 -11.24 -9.72 11.89
N PRO A 94 -11.02 -8.52 12.48
CA PRO A 94 -11.99 -7.42 12.41
C PRO A 94 -12.17 -6.90 10.97
N ASN A 95 -11.18 -7.14 10.09
CA ASN A 95 -11.19 -6.70 8.70
C ASN A 95 -11.25 -7.90 7.75
N LYS A 96 -12.25 -7.93 6.86
CA LYS A 96 -12.43 -8.98 5.84
C LYS A 96 -11.36 -8.97 4.73
N LEU A 97 -10.57 -7.89 4.63
CA LEU A 97 -9.57 -7.67 3.59
C LEU A 97 -8.26 -7.25 4.26
N TYR A 98 -7.15 -7.80 3.77
CA TYR A 98 -5.80 -7.35 4.14
C TYR A 98 -5.03 -6.88 2.92
N THR A 99 -4.05 -6.01 3.12
CA THR A 99 -3.17 -5.55 2.04
C THR A 99 -1.80 -6.21 2.18
N LEU A 100 -1.39 -6.96 1.16
CA LEU A 100 -0.04 -7.51 1.08
C LEU A 100 0.85 -6.53 0.30
N ALA A 101 1.88 -6.01 0.96
CA ALA A 101 2.89 -5.16 0.35
C ALA A 101 4.09 -6.01 -0.08
N THR A 102 4.27 -6.17 -1.39
CA THR A 102 5.36 -6.95 -1.98
C THR A 102 6.32 -6.03 -2.72
N MET A 103 7.62 -6.34 -2.67
CA MET A 103 8.61 -5.65 -3.49
C MET A 103 8.35 -5.94 -4.97
N TYR A 104 8.32 -4.89 -5.80
CA TYR A 104 8.22 -5.05 -7.25
C TYR A 104 9.61 -4.87 -7.88
N LEU A 105 10.16 -5.96 -8.41
CA LEU A 105 11.35 -5.91 -9.25
C LEU A 105 10.95 -5.40 -10.64
N LEU A 106 11.60 -4.34 -11.10
CA LEU A 106 11.39 -3.88 -12.48
C LEU A 106 11.86 -4.96 -13.43
N PRO A 107 11.04 -5.37 -14.41
CA PRO A 107 11.54 -6.21 -15.48
C PRO A 107 12.61 -5.43 -16.24
N LEU A 108 13.72 -6.10 -16.58
CA LEU A 108 14.87 -5.53 -17.31
C LEU A 108 14.44 -4.82 -18.61
N SER A 109 13.32 -5.22 -19.19
CA SER A 109 12.72 -4.60 -20.37
C SER A 109 12.33 -3.11 -20.20
N LYS A 110 12.18 -2.61 -18.97
CA LYS A 110 11.93 -1.18 -18.69
C LYS A 110 13.20 -0.38 -18.39
N ILE A 111 14.36 -1.04 -18.30
CA ILE A 111 15.66 -0.42 -17.96
C ILE A 111 16.46 -0.08 -19.23
N TYR A 112 16.24 -0.81 -20.33
CA TYR A 112 16.89 -0.57 -21.63
C TYR A 112 15.97 0.14 -22.62
N LYS A 113 15.43 1.32 -22.25
CA LYS A 113 14.73 2.19 -23.19
C LYS A 113 15.18 3.63 -23.04
#